data_AF-X1SPB2-F1
#
_entry.id   AF-X1SPB2-F1
#
_cell.length_a   1.000
_cell.length_b   1.000
_cell.length_c   1.000
_cell.angle_alpha   90.00
_cell.angle_beta   90.00
_cell.angle_gamma   90.00
#
_symmetry.space_group_name_H-M   'P 1'
#
loop_
_entity.id
_entity.type
_entity.pdbx_description
1 polymer ?
#
loop_
_entity_poly.entity_id
_entity_poly.type
_entity_poly.pdbx_seq_one_letter_code
_entity_poly.pdbx_strand_id
1 'polypeptide(L)'
;MKKEDKDKQLAEAARKRADTHKPLELPPKATSQPDLTSRQLPRVRLVRGSHQEQDILATNALIQAWSTPDGFQCPRCPYKTANIDAFLEHMEGEINKAMEHLDKMSMRAHQPPPPK
;
A
#
# COMPACT_ATOMS: atom_id res chain seq x y z
N MET A 1 10.51 -53.96 -23.53
CA MET A 1 11.15 -52.69 -23.95
C MET A 1 10.13 -51.54 -23.89
N LYS A 2 9.85 -50.92 -22.72
CA LYS A 2 8.97 -49.73 -22.60
C LYS A 2 9.24 -48.94 -21.30
N LYS A 3 10.50 -48.61 -20.99
CA LYS A 3 10.83 -47.77 -19.82
C LYS A 3 11.74 -46.57 -20.16
N GLU A 4 12.61 -46.70 -21.17
CA GLU A 4 13.54 -45.62 -21.55
C GLU A 4 12.90 -44.43 -22.27
N ASP A 5 11.73 -44.62 -22.91
CA ASP A 5 11.11 -43.55 -23.70
C ASP A 5 10.39 -42.50 -22.83
N LYS A 6 9.93 -42.90 -21.65
CA LYS A 6 9.17 -42.01 -20.75
C LYS A 6 10.08 -41.04 -19.99
N ASP A 7 11.31 -41.44 -19.71
CA ASP A 7 12.28 -40.61 -18.98
C ASP A 7 12.85 -39.49 -19.87
N LYS A 8 13.05 -39.76 -21.17
CA LYS A 8 13.44 -38.74 -22.16
C LYS A 8 12.38 -37.66 -22.35
N GLN A 9 11.10 -38.03 -22.36
CA GLN A 9 10.01 -37.06 -22.51
C GLN A 9 9.86 -36.13 -21.28
N LEU A 10 10.19 -36.60 -20.08
CA LEU A 10 10.15 -35.77 -18.87
C LEU A 10 11.31 -34.75 -18.83
N ALA A 11 12.49 -35.14 -19.32
CA ALA A 11 13.67 -34.27 -19.37
C ALA A 11 13.54 -33.13 -20.40
N GLU A 12 12.84 -33.35 -21.52
CA GLU A 12 12.61 -32.30 -22.54
C GLU A 12 11.57 -31.27 -22.09
N ALA A 13 10.57 -31.68 -21.29
CA ALA A 13 9.55 -30.78 -20.74
C ALA A 13 10.12 -29.80 -19.68
N ALA A 14 11.17 -30.19 -18.97
CA ALA A 14 11.82 -29.33 -17.97
C ALA A 14 12.67 -28.21 -18.61
N ARG A 15 13.25 -28.46 -19.80
CA ARG A 15 14.09 -27.45 -20.50
C ARG A 15 13.29 -26.34 -21.18
N LYS A 16 12.02 -26.58 -21.54
CA LYS A 16 11.15 -25.57 -22.16
C LYS A 16 10.54 -24.55 -21.19
N ARG A 17 10.82 -24.65 -19.88
CA ARG A 17 10.34 -23.71 -18.84
C ARG A 17 11.37 -22.66 -18.41
N ALA A 18 12.56 -22.65 -18.98
CA ALA A 18 13.64 -21.75 -18.56
C ALA A 18 13.73 -20.43 -19.37
N ASP A 19 12.93 -20.24 -20.42
CA ASP A 19 13.12 -19.15 -21.39
C ASP A 19 11.94 -18.16 -21.43
N THR A 20 11.46 -17.73 -20.27
CA THR A 20 10.50 -16.60 -20.23
C THR A 20 10.67 -15.74 -18.99
N HIS A 21 11.92 -15.50 -18.58
CA HIS A 21 12.24 -14.32 -17.78
C HIS A 21 12.49 -13.16 -18.75
N LYS A 22 11.41 -12.60 -19.28
CA LYS A 22 11.47 -11.24 -19.80
C LYS A 22 11.91 -10.36 -18.63
N PRO A 23 13.02 -9.61 -18.72
CA PRO A 23 13.37 -8.64 -17.69
C PRO A 23 12.17 -7.74 -17.47
N LEU A 24 11.71 -7.58 -16.22
CA LEU A 24 10.80 -6.50 -15.90
C LEU A 24 11.53 -5.22 -16.25
N GLU A 25 11.17 -4.63 -17.39
CA GLU A 25 11.53 -3.26 -17.71
C GLU A 25 10.91 -2.42 -16.62
N LEU A 26 11.76 -1.99 -15.67
CA LEU A 26 11.40 -1.00 -14.68
C LEU A 26 10.82 0.19 -15.46
N PRO A 27 9.61 0.67 -15.13
CA PRO A 27 9.10 1.88 -15.75
C PRO A 27 10.15 2.98 -15.56
N PRO A 28 10.35 3.86 -16.55
CA PRO A 28 11.28 4.96 -16.43
C PRO A 28 10.95 5.69 -15.14
N LYS A 29 12.00 5.90 -14.34
CA LYS A 29 11.99 6.57 -13.05
C LYS A 29 11.63 8.04 -13.24
N ALA A 30 10.39 8.32 -13.63
CA ALA A 30 9.77 9.63 -13.52
C ALA A 30 9.14 9.71 -12.13
N THR A 31 9.97 9.55 -11.09
CA THR A 31 9.65 10.14 -9.80
C THR A 31 9.87 11.64 -9.99
N SER A 32 8.93 12.30 -10.67
CA SER A 32 8.73 13.72 -10.44
C SER A 32 8.52 13.84 -8.94
N GLN A 33 9.51 14.38 -8.24
CA GLN A 33 9.31 14.75 -6.85
C GLN A 33 8.04 15.61 -6.81
N PRO A 34 7.10 15.35 -5.89
CA PRO A 34 5.97 16.24 -5.75
C PRO A 34 6.53 17.65 -5.56
N ASP A 35 6.08 18.56 -6.42
CA ASP A 35 6.37 19.98 -6.36
C ASP A 35 5.99 20.48 -4.96
N LEU A 36 6.97 20.52 -4.04
CA LEU A 36 6.78 20.93 -2.65
C LEU A 36 6.36 22.40 -2.52
N THR A 37 6.37 23.14 -3.62
CA THR A 37 5.85 24.50 -3.74
C THR A 37 4.32 24.56 -3.80
N SER A 38 3.65 23.46 -4.16
CA SER A 38 2.20 23.32 -4.03
C SER A 38 1.85 22.88 -2.60
N ARG A 39 1.31 23.81 -1.79
CA ARG A 39 0.83 23.63 -0.39
C ARG A 39 -0.22 22.51 -0.17
N GLN A 40 -0.47 21.64 -1.13
CA GLN A 40 -1.40 20.53 -0.94
C GLN A 40 -0.71 19.39 -0.19
N LEU A 41 -1.22 19.13 1.00
CA LEU A 41 -0.79 18.00 1.82
C LEU A 41 -0.91 16.69 1.03
N PRO A 42 0.06 15.77 1.18
CA PRO A 42 -0.11 14.43 0.67
C PRO A 42 -1.38 13.84 1.28
N ARG A 43 -2.28 13.35 0.43
CA ARG A 43 -3.50 12.66 0.86
C ARG A 43 -3.38 11.18 0.56
N VAL A 44 -3.82 10.37 1.51
CA VAL A 44 -3.94 8.93 1.31
C VAL A 44 -5.20 8.68 0.51
N ARG A 45 -5.11 7.75 -0.46
CA ARG A 45 -6.24 7.29 -1.24
C ARG A 45 -6.34 5.77 -1.18
N LEU A 46 -7.54 5.24 -0.99
CA LEU A 46 -7.79 3.82 -1.16
C LEU A 46 -7.79 3.46 -2.65
N VAL A 47 -6.84 2.62 -3.06
CA VAL A 47 -6.72 2.12 -4.43
C VAL A 47 -7.03 0.62 -4.43
N ARG A 48 -8.11 0.24 -5.12
CA ARG A 48 -8.50 -1.17 -5.25
C ARG A 48 -7.65 -1.84 -6.33
N GLY A 49 -7.12 -3.02 -6.02
CA GLY A 49 -6.34 -3.82 -6.97
C GLY A 49 -4.95 -3.26 -7.28
N SER A 50 -4.29 -2.59 -6.33
CA SER A 50 -2.88 -2.20 -6.54
C SER A 50 -2.01 -3.44 -6.77
N HIS A 51 -1.14 -3.36 -7.77
CA HIS A 51 -0.13 -4.36 -8.08
C HIS A 51 1.23 -4.02 -7.47
N GLN A 52 1.35 -2.89 -6.77
CA GLN A 52 2.58 -2.52 -6.10
C GLN A 52 2.69 -3.28 -4.78
N GLU A 53 3.80 -4.01 -4.62
CA GLU A 53 4.05 -4.81 -3.41
C GLU A 53 4.02 -3.95 -2.14
N GLN A 54 4.51 -2.71 -2.22
CA GLN A 54 4.54 -1.78 -1.11
C GLN A 54 3.14 -1.42 -0.62
N ASP A 55 2.20 -1.19 -1.53
CA ASP A 55 0.81 -0.87 -1.19
C ASP A 55 0.11 -2.05 -0.52
N ILE A 56 0.37 -3.27 -1.03
CA ILE A 56 -0.18 -4.51 -0.48
C ILE A 56 0.35 -4.73 0.94
N LEU A 57 1.66 -4.59 1.15
CA LEU A 57 2.28 -4.73 2.46
C LEU A 57 1.79 -3.68 3.46
N ALA A 58 1.70 -2.42 3.04
CA ALA A 58 1.18 -1.35 3.89
C ALA A 58 -0.28 -1.59 4.29
N THR A 59 -1.11 -2.03 3.34
CA THR A 59 -2.52 -2.36 3.60
C THR A 59 -2.65 -3.54 4.55
N ASN A 60 -1.88 -4.61 4.34
CA ASN A 60 -1.87 -5.77 5.22
C ASN A 60 -1.41 -5.43 6.64
N ALA A 61 -0.38 -4.60 6.78
CA ALA A 61 0.08 -4.14 8.09
C ALA A 61 -1.00 -3.32 8.81
N LEU A 62 -1.71 -2.45 8.08
CA LEU A 62 -2.83 -1.69 8.63
C LEU A 62 -3.97 -2.59 9.11
N ILE A 63 -4.33 -3.59 8.32
CA ILE A 63 -5.38 -4.56 8.65
C ILE A 63 -4.99 -5.36 9.90
N GLN A 64 -3.76 -5.89 9.94
CA GLN A 64 -3.29 -6.71 11.06
C GLN A 64 -3.22 -5.92 12.37
N ALA A 65 -2.80 -4.65 12.32
CA ALA A 65 -2.69 -3.81 13.51
C ALA A 65 -4.04 -3.58 14.21
N TRP A 66 -5.15 -3.62 13.46
CA TRP A 66 -6.46 -3.20 13.93
C TRP A 66 -7.56 -4.25 13.73
N SER A 67 -7.17 -5.46 13.38
CA SER A 67 -8.03 -6.64 13.39
C SER A 67 -8.24 -7.14 14.81
N THR A 68 -9.47 -7.50 15.13
CA THR A 68 -9.90 -8.14 16.37
C THR A 68 -10.60 -9.46 16.04
N PRO A 69 -10.84 -10.35 17.03
CA PRO A 69 -11.60 -11.58 16.80
C PRO A 69 -13.00 -11.33 16.20
N ASP A 70 -13.60 -10.17 16.47
CA ASP A 70 -14.94 -9.79 16.05
C ASP A 70 -14.98 -8.91 14.78
N GLY A 71 -13.82 -8.65 14.15
CA GLY A 71 -13.73 -7.86 12.92
C GLY A 71 -12.59 -6.84 12.93
N PHE A 72 -12.89 -5.59 12.58
CA PHE A 72 -11.92 -4.50 12.51
C PHE A 72 -12.41 -3.31 13.33
N GLN A 73 -11.51 -2.71 14.11
CA GLN A 73 -11.83 -1.58 14.98
C GLN A 73 -10.94 -0.39 14.69
N CYS A 74 -11.54 0.79 14.52
CA CYS A 74 -10.76 2.01 14.36
C CYS A 74 -10.04 2.37 15.66
N PRO A 75 -8.73 2.69 15.64
CA PRO A 75 -7.99 3.07 16.84
C PRO A 75 -8.38 4.45 17.40
N ARG A 76 -9.03 5.29 16.59
CA ARG A 76 -9.30 6.70 16.93
C ARG A 76 -10.74 6.96 17.37
N CYS A 77 -11.68 6.13 16.94
CA CYS A 77 -13.10 6.37 17.16
C CYS A 77 -13.83 5.03 17.41
N PRO A 78 -15.07 5.04 17.93
CA PRO A 78 -15.79 3.81 18.28
C PRO A 78 -16.29 3.00 17.07
N TYR A 79 -15.92 3.38 15.84
CA TYR A 79 -16.29 2.66 14.63
C TYR A 79 -15.70 1.24 14.63
N LYS A 80 -16.54 0.27 14.31
CA LYS A 80 -16.19 -1.16 14.18
C LYS A 80 -17.00 -1.78 13.05
N THR A 81 -16.41 -2.75 12.36
CA THR A 81 -17.07 -3.45 11.25
C THR A 81 -16.46 -4.83 11.04
N ALA A 82 -17.25 -5.80 10.56
CA ALA A 82 -16.74 -7.10 10.12
C ALA A 82 -16.28 -7.08 8.65
N ASN A 83 -16.58 -6.01 7.91
CA ASN A 83 -16.23 -5.87 6.50
C ASN A 83 -14.92 -5.10 6.33
N ILE A 84 -13.93 -5.72 5.68
CA ILE A 84 -12.60 -5.17 5.45
C ILE A 84 -12.61 -3.94 4.52
N ASP A 85 -13.42 -3.94 3.47
CA ASP A 85 -13.51 -2.81 2.54
C ASP A 85 -14.06 -1.57 3.25
N ALA A 86 -15.13 -1.76 4.03
CA ALA A 86 -15.72 -0.68 4.83
C ALA A 86 -14.73 -0.13 5.88
N PHE A 87 -13.89 -1.00 6.45
CA PHE A 87 -12.83 -0.59 7.37
C PHE A 87 -11.76 0.26 6.66
N LEU A 88 -11.28 -0.18 5.49
CA LEU A 88 -10.26 0.55 4.73
C LEU A 88 -10.78 1.92 4.24
N GLU A 89 -12.03 1.98 3.78
CA GLU A 89 -12.69 3.25 3.41
C GLU A 89 -12.79 4.21 4.60
N HIS A 90 -13.14 3.70 5.78
CA HIS A 90 -13.14 4.50 7.01
C HIS A 90 -11.74 5.02 7.37
N MET A 91 -10.73 4.14 7.28
CA MET A 91 -9.35 4.48 7.63
C MET A 91 -8.74 5.55 6.70
N GLU A 92 -9.06 5.53 5.40
CA GLU A 92 -8.66 6.60 4.46
C GLU A 92 -9.06 7.98 4.98
N GLY A 93 -10.31 8.11 5.44
CA GLY A 93 -10.83 9.36 6.01
C GLY A 93 -10.12 9.76 7.31
N GLU A 94 -9.90 8.80 8.22
CA GLU A 94 -9.26 9.08 9.50
C GLU A 94 -7.78 9.46 9.37
N ILE A 95 -7.04 8.81 8.46
CA ILE A 95 -5.65 9.13 8.17
C ILE A 95 -5.54 10.54 7.56
N ASN A 96 -6.40 10.88 6.60
CA ASN A 96 -6.42 12.22 6.01
C ASN A 96 -6.71 13.30 7.06
N LYS A 97 -7.70 13.10 7.94
CA LYS A 97 -7.97 14.02 9.06
C LYS A 97 -6.77 14.17 10.01
N ALA A 98 -6.04 13.08 10.26
CA ALA A 98 -4.84 13.12 11.11
C ALA A 98 -3.72 13.95 10.46
N MET A 99 -3.47 13.76 9.16
CA MET A 99 -2.49 14.55 8.41
C MET A 99 -2.84 16.04 8.38
N GLU A 100 -4.12 16.38 8.18
CA GLU A 100 -4.59 17.77 8.23
C GLU A 100 -4.41 18.40 9.63
N HIS A 101 -4.49 17.60 10.69
CA HIS A 101 -4.24 18.09 12.05
C HIS A 101 -2.76 18.35 12.30
N LEU A 102 -1.88 17.44 11.84
CA LEU A 102 -0.43 17.60 11.94
C LEU A 102 0.08 18.85 11.20
N ASP A 103 -0.48 19.14 10.02
CA ASP A 103 -0.14 20.36 9.29
C ASP A 103 -0.53 21.63 10.06
N LYS A 104 -1.75 21.68 10.59
CA LYS A 104 -2.22 22.81 11.42
C LYS A 104 -1.34 23.04 12.64
N MET A 105 -0.81 21.96 13.23
CA MET A 105 0.14 22.06 14.35
C MET A 105 1.50 22.60 13.90
N SER A 106 2.03 22.11 12.77
CA SER A 106 3.30 22.59 12.19
C SER A 106 3.27 24.09 11.89
N MET A 107 2.16 24.59 11.35
CA MET A 107 1.98 26.01 11.01
C MET A 107 1.86 26.92 12.24
N ARG A 108 1.30 26.41 13.35
CA ARG A 108 1.21 27.17 14.62
C ARG A 108 2.56 27.31 15.32
N ALA A 109 3.45 26.33 15.17
CA ALA A 109 4.79 26.38 15.76
C ALA A 109 5.72 27.44 15.12
N HIS A 110 5.36 27.98 13.96
CA HIS A 110 6.13 28.99 13.23
C HIS A 110 5.53 30.40 13.28
N GLN A 111 4.49 30.65 14.10
CA GLN A 111 4.05 32.03 14.31
C GLN A 111 5.09 32.76 15.16
N PRO A 112 5.69 33.86 14.66
CA PRO A 112 6.54 34.69 15.49
C PRO A 112 5.73 35.20 16.69
N PRO A 113 6.35 35.34 17.88
CA PRO A 113 5.65 35.87 19.05
C PRO A 113 5.04 37.24 18.71
N PRO A 114 3.86 37.58 19.26
CA PRO A 114 3.25 38.88 19.02
C PRO A 114 4.19 40.00 19.47
N PRO A 115 4.26 41.12 18.73
CA PRO A 115 5.07 42.26 19.12
C PRO A 115 4.61 42.78 20.50
N LYS A 116 5.58 43.09 21.35
CA LYS A 116 5.37 43.66 22.69
C LYS A 116 4.86 45.10 22.63
#